data_AF-A0A9W9HMY9-F1
#
_entry.id   AF-A0A9W9HMY9-F1
#
_cell.length_a   1.000
_cell.length_b   1.000
_cell.length_c   1.000
_cell.angle_alpha   90.00
_cell.angle_beta   90.00
_cell.angle_gamma   90.00
#
_symmetry.space_group_name_H-M   'P 1'
#
loop_
_entity.id
_entity.type
_entity.pdbx_description
1 polymer ?
#
loop_
_entity_poly.entity_id
_entity_poly.type
_entity_poly.pdbx_seq_one_letter_code
_entity_poly.pdbx_strand_id
1 'polypeptide(L)'
;MAVDTTTPSSQPVPIPELTKITTEACDTTLKDTTEYEHANVSEWNSQIINAILKALIAATAPSDTTKPAPYRFTVNSTIVQQGLIDKSAAADGTQSNAGKRGLHCASGAFWDVNRDGMWTFKYPGAEERGLDVVITVTWFAVN
;
A
#
# COMPACT_ATOMS: atom_id res chain seq x y z
N MET A 1 -28.42 4.27 14.48
CA MET A 1 -27.55 3.94 15.62
C MET A 1 -26.23 4.64 15.38
N ALA A 2 -25.95 5.69 16.15
CA ALA A 2 -24.68 6.39 16.09
C ALA A 2 -23.61 5.47 16.70
N VAL A 3 -22.54 5.20 15.94
CA VAL A 3 -21.38 4.47 16.44
C VAL A 3 -20.48 5.50 17.10
N ASP A 4 -20.37 5.44 18.42
CA ASP A 4 -19.43 6.26 19.20
C ASP A 4 -17.99 6.01 18.72
N THR A 5 -17.31 7.07 18.32
CA THR A 5 -16.00 7.09 17.64
C THR A 5 -14.81 7.11 18.60
N THR A 6 -14.85 6.35 19.70
CA THR A 6 -13.73 6.29 20.66
C THR A 6 -13.22 4.87 20.87
N THR A 7 -12.91 4.16 19.79
CA THR A 7 -11.99 3.02 19.86
C THR A 7 -10.57 3.58 19.82
N PRO A 8 -9.70 3.33 20.83
CA PRO A 8 -8.29 3.70 20.71
C PRO A 8 -7.74 3.01 19.46
N SER A 9 -7.17 3.79 18.56
CA SER A 9 -6.53 3.31 17.34
C SER A 9 -5.55 2.20 17.68
N SER A 10 -5.93 0.94 17.43
CA SER A 10 -5.12 -0.26 17.68
C SER A 10 -4.01 -0.47 16.65
N GLN A 11 -3.81 0.53 15.80
CA GLN A 11 -2.84 0.51 14.72
C GLN A 11 -1.43 0.63 15.31
N PRO A 12 -0.49 -0.22 14.88
CA PRO A 12 0.87 -0.24 15.42
C PRO A 12 1.67 1.02 15.06
N VAL A 13 1.26 1.71 13.99
CA VAL A 13 1.85 2.94 13.47
C VAL A 13 0.70 3.87 13.06
N PRO A 14 0.79 5.20 13.31
CA PRO A 14 -0.24 6.14 12.87
C PRO A 14 -0.44 6.13 11.34
N ILE A 15 -1.69 6.29 10.87
CA ILE A 15 -2.03 6.35 9.43
C ILE A 15 -1.13 7.30 8.62
N PRO A 16 -0.81 8.53 9.09
CA PRO A 16 0.06 9.43 8.33
C PRO A 16 1.46 8.84 8.10
N GLU A 17 1.99 8.11 9.08
CA GLU A 17 3.29 7.48 8.99
C GLU A 17 3.23 6.23 8.10
N LEU A 18 2.17 5.43 8.18
CA LEU A 18 1.92 4.33 7.21
C LEU A 18 1.87 4.87 5.77
N THR A 19 1.13 5.96 5.55
CA THR A 19 1.00 6.62 4.25
C THR A 19 2.35 7.08 3.73
N LYS A 20 3.16 7.70 4.60
CA LYS A 20 4.51 8.15 4.27
C LYS A 20 5.41 6.97 3.89
N ILE A 21 5.50 5.93 4.73
CA ILE A 21 6.29 4.72 4.48
C ILE A 21 5.93 4.10 3.12
N THR A 22 4.62 3.94 2.86
CA THR A 22 4.18 3.33 1.59
C THR A 22 4.43 4.22 0.38
N THR A 23 4.27 5.54 0.53
CA THR A 23 4.55 6.51 -0.53
C THR A 23 6.03 6.48 -0.89
N GLU A 24 6.92 6.57 0.11
CA GLU A 24 8.37 6.54 -0.09
C GLU A 24 8.85 5.22 -0.73
N ALA A 25 8.26 4.08 -0.33
CA ALA A 25 8.54 2.79 -0.94
C ALA A 25 8.14 2.72 -2.43
N CYS A 26 6.97 3.27 -2.78
CA CYS A 26 6.49 3.32 -4.15
C CYS A 26 7.32 4.31 -4.99
N ASP A 27 7.56 5.52 -4.48
CA ASP A 27 8.37 6.55 -5.14
C ASP A 27 9.77 6.06 -5.46
N THR A 28 10.41 5.38 -4.49
CA THR A 28 11.76 4.85 -4.66
C THR A 28 11.80 3.73 -5.70
N THR A 29 10.84 2.80 -5.64
CA THR A 29 10.79 1.64 -6.54
C THR A 29 10.47 2.04 -7.98
N LEU A 30 9.57 3.00 -8.15
CA LEU A 30 9.05 3.39 -9.46
C LEU A 30 9.73 4.66 -10.00
N LYS A 31 10.79 5.16 -9.37
CA LYS A 31 11.40 6.46 -9.70
C LYS A 31 11.69 6.64 -11.19
N ASP A 32 12.25 5.61 -11.82
CA ASP A 32 12.68 5.64 -13.22
C ASP A 32 11.62 5.05 -14.18
N THR A 33 10.48 4.59 -13.64
CA THR A 33 9.39 4.01 -14.41
C THR A 33 8.55 5.10 -15.06
N THR A 34 8.52 5.11 -16.39
CA THR A 34 7.70 6.06 -17.18
C THR A 34 6.40 5.45 -17.69
N GLU A 35 6.34 4.11 -17.78
CA GLU A 35 5.18 3.37 -18.25
C GLU A 35 5.11 1.97 -17.63
N TYR A 36 3.98 1.31 -17.76
CA TYR A 36 3.82 -0.07 -17.30
C TYR A 36 4.67 -1.04 -18.12
N GLU A 37 5.54 -1.79 -17.43
CA GLU A 37 6.36 -2.84 -18.03
C GLU A 37 6.12 -4.16 -17.31
N HIS A 38 5.43 -5.08 -17.99
CA HIS A 38 4.99 -6.35 -17.39
C HIS A 38 6.15 -7.18 -16.81
N ALA A 39 7.31 -7.18 -17.47
CA ALA A 39 8.49 -7.93 -17.04
C ALA A 39 9.01 -7.49 -15.66
N ASN A 40 8.86 -6.20 -15.33
CA ASN A 40 9.40 -5.62 -14.10
C ASN A 40 8.39 -5.65 -12.94
N VAL A 41 7.12 -5.96 -13.18
CA VAL A 41 6.06 -5.95 -12.15
C VAL A 41 6.36 -6.88 -10.97
N SER A 42 6.97 -8.04 -11.23
CA SER A 42 7.35 -8.97 -10.16
C SER A 42 8.44 -8.37 -9.26
N GLU A 43 9.43 -7.71 -9.86
CA GLU A 43 10.49 -7.03 -9.15
C GLU A 43 9.95 -5.82 -8.37
N TRP A 44 9.16 -4.96 -8.99
CA TRP A 44 8.57 -3.79 -8.35
C TRP A 44 7.74 -4.16 -7.12
N ASN A 45 6.85 -5.16 -7.23
CA ASN A 45 6.08 -5.62 -6.07
C ASN A 45 6.99 -6.14 -4.96
N SER A 46 8.03 -6.90 -5.32
CA SER A 46 8.98 -7.44 -4.34
C SER A 46 9.74 -6.31 -3.62
N GLN A 47 10.19 -5.28 -4.35
CA GLN A 47 10.88 -4.14 -3.77
C GLN A 47 9.96 -3.34 -2.83
N ILE A 48 8.73 -3.03 -3.26
CA ILE A 48 7.72 -2.32 -2.46
C ILE A 48 7.41 -3.09 -1.16
N ILE A 49 7.10 -4.38 -1.27
CA ILE A 49 6.77 -5.23 -0.11
C ILE A 49 7.93 -5.26 0.89
N ASN A 50 9.16 -5.48 0.41
CA ASN A 50 10.34 -5.55 1.27
C ASN A 50 10.65 -4.21 1.95
N ALA A 51 10.52 -3.10 1.22
CA ALA A 51 10.75 -1.76 1.78
C ALA A 51 9.76 -1.43 2.90
N ILE A 52 8.47 -1.69 2.67
CA ILE A 52 7.42 -1.45 3.66
C ILE A 52 7.61 -2.35 4.88
N LEU A 53 7.84 -3.65 4.70
CA LEU A 53 8.07 -4.58 5.82
C LEU A 53 9.25 -4.14 6.69
N LYS A 54 10.38 -3.76 6.09
CA LYS A 54 11.55 -3.27 6.82
C LYS A 54 11.23 -2.01 7.64
N ALA A 55 10.52 -1.06 7.04
CA ALA A 55 10.14 0.18 7.72
C ALA A 55 9.16 -0.07 8.88
N LEU A 56 8.15 -0.93 8.69
CA LEU A 56 7.19 -1.29 9.73
C LEU A 56 7.87 -1.99 10.92
N ILE A 57 8.77 -2.93 10.64
CA ILE A 57 9.53 -3.63 11.67
C ILE A 57 10.40 -2.64 12.46
N ALA A 58 11.08 -1.72 11.76
CA ALA A 58 11.90 -0.70 12.42
C ALA A 58 11.06 0.25 13.28
N ALA A 59 9.91 0.70 12.79
CA ALA A 59 9.01 1.62 13.50
C ALA A 59 8.35 1.00 14.74
N THR A 60 8.24 -0.33 14.79
CA THR A 60 7.53 -1.07 15.87
C THR A 60 8.46 -1.94 16.71
N ALA A 61 9.77 -1.86 16.46
CA ALA A 61 10.77 -2.59 17.24
C ALA A 61 10.70 -2.16 18.72
N PRO A 62 10.67 -3.10 19.66
CA PRO A 62 10.77 -2.79 21.08
C PRO A 62 12.08 -2.05 21.39
N SER A 63 12.03 -1.04 22.26
CA SER A 63 13.24 -0.37 22.76
C SER A 63 14.14 -1.32 23.58
N ASP A 64 13.54 -2.36 24.16
CA ASP A 64 14.22 -3.42 24.91
C ASP A 64 14.34 -4.67 24.02
N THR A 65 15.57 -4.96 23.59
CA THR A 65 15.88 -6.07 22.68
C THR A 65 15.64 -7.46 23.29
N THR A 66 15.35 -7.55 24.58
CA THR A 66 14.97 -8.82 25.23
C THR A 66 13.49 -9.16 25.01
N LYS A 67 12.68 -8.19 24.57
CA LYS A 67 11.26 -8.40 24.28
C LYS A 67 11.06 -8.85 22.83
N PRO A 68 10.14 -9.79 22.57
CA PRO A 68 9.82 -10.22 21.21
C PRO A 68 9.15 -9.10 20.43
N ALA A 69 9.19 -9.20 19.10
CA ALA A 69 8.49 -8.28 18.21
C ALA A 69 6.98 -8.28 18.53
N PRO A 70 6.35 -7.10 18.73
CA PRO A 70 4.98 -7.02 19.21
C PRO A 70 3.94 -7.37 18.15
N TYR A 71 4.31 -7.29 16.86
CA TYR A 71 3.41 -7.51 15.74
C TYR A 71 4.02 -8.46 14.69
N ARG A 72 3.15 -9.18 13.99
CA ARG A 72 3.42 -9.80 12.69
C ARG A 72 2.74 -8.99 11.60
N PHE A 73 3.41 -8.83 10.47
CA PHE A 73 2.89 -8.05 9.35
C PHE A 73 2.73 -8.89 8.09
N THR A 74 1.70 -8.60 7.32
CA THR A 74 1.59 -9.03 5.92
C THR A 74 1.41 -7.80 5.05
N VAL A 75 2.16 -7.70 3.95
CA VAL A 75 2.02 -6.64 2.97
C VAL A 75 1.66 -7.26 1.63
N ASN A 76 0.49 -6.92 1.10
CA ASN A 76 0.08 -7.25 -0.25
C ASN A 76 0.26 -6.02 -1.13
N SER A 77 0.93 -6.17 -2.26
CA SER A 77 1.08 -5.13 -3.29
C SER A 77 0.50 -5.66 -4.59
N THR A 78 -0.37 -4.87 -5.21
CA THR A 78 -1.01 -5.17 -6.48
C THR A 78 -0.76 -4.01 -7.44
N ILE A 79 -0.08 -4.29 -8.56
CA ILE A 79 0.13 -3.33 -9.65
C ILE A 79 -0.83 -3.69 -10.79
N VAL A 80 -1.64 -2.73 -11.21
CA VAL A 80 -2.63 -2.89 -12.27
C VAL A 80 -2.28 -1.96 -13.42
N GLN A 81 -2.11 -2.55 -14.61
CA GLN A 81 -2.04 -1.76 -15.85
C GLN A 81 -3.39 -1.11 -16.11
N GLN A 82 -3.40 0.22 -16.20
CA GLN A 82 -4.53 0.96 -16.74
C GLN A 82 -4.46 0.88 -18.27
N GLY A 83 -5.61 0.99 -18.96
CA GLY A 83 -5.67 0.85 -20.42
C GLY A 83 -4.60 1.69 -21.14
N LEU A 84 -4.16 1.22 -22.31
CA LEU A 84 -3.13 1.88 -23.12
C LEU A 84 -3.38 3.39 -23.16
N ILE A 85 -2.52 4.17 -22.50
CA ILE A 85 -2.49 5.62 -22.67
C ILE A 85 -1.92 5.83 -24.07
N ASP A 86 -2.79 6.09 -25.04
CA ASP A 86 -2.34 6.58 -26.33
C ASP A 86 -1.72 7.97 -26.11
N LYS A 87 -0.39 8.04 -26.10
CA LYS A 87 0.37 9.28 -25.92
C LYS A 87 0.02 10.33 -26.99
N SER A 88 -0.53 9.91 -28.15
CA SER A 88 -1.03 10.82 -29.19
C SER A 88 -2.39 11.45 -28.87
N ALA A 89 -3.23 10.76 -28.08
CA ALA A 89 -4.49 11.29 -27.57
C ALA A 89 -4.31 12.24 -26.37
N ALA A 90 -3.13 12.22 -25.73
CA ALA A 90 -2.78 13.13 -24.64
C ALA A 90 -2.58 14.60 -25.07
N ALA A 91 -2.37 14.85 -26.37
CA ALA A 91 -2.11 16.19 -26.90
C ALA A 91 -3.35 17.12 -26.90
N ASP A 92 -4.55 16.57 -26.79
CA ASP A 92 -5.83 17.31 -26.93
C ASP A 92 -6.52 17.59 -25.58
N GLY A 93 -5.81 17.46 -24.45
CA GLY A 93 -6.35 17.80 -23.12
C GLY A 93 -7.50 16.92 -22.61
N THR A 94 -7.84 15.84 -23.32
CA THR A 94 -8.94 14.91 -23.00
C THR A 94 -8.48 13.70 -22.17
N GLN A 95 -7.38 13.83 -21.43
CA GLN A 95 -6.81 12.78 -20.56
C GLN A 95 -7.68 12.37 -19.35
N SER A 96 -8.97 12.73 -19.30
CA SER A 96 -9.77 12.47 -18.09
C SER A 96 -10.30 11.03 -17.98
N ASN A 97 -10.23 10.19 -19.03
CA ASN A 97 -10.87 8.87 -19.02
C ASN A 97 -10.14 7.78 -19.82
N ALA A 98 -8.80 7.75 -19.84
CA ALA A 98 -8.06 6.63 -20.43
C ALA A 98 -8.36 5.32 -19.65
N GLY A 99 -9.40 4.60 -20.08
CA GLY A 99 -9.69 3.19 -19.80
C GLY A 99 -9.34 2.68 -18.40
N LYS A 100 -9.74 3.38 -17.33
CA LYS A 100 -9.49 2.89 -15.96
C LYS A 100 -10.27 1.59 -15.74
N ARG A 101 -9.56 0.51 -15.41
CA ARG A 101 -10.20 -0.79 -15.16
C ARG A 101 -10.77 -0.78 -13.74
N GLY A 102 -12.01 -1.22 -13.58
CA GLY A 102 -12.59 -1.39 -12.25
C GLY A 102 -11.90 -2.53 -11.51
N LEU A 103 -11.39 -2.24 -10.32
CA LEU A 103 -10.89 -3.25 -9.36
C LEU A 103 -11.67 -3.11 -8.06
N HIS A 104 -12.34 -4.19 -7.64
CA HIS A 104 -12.95 -4.30 -6.32
C HIS A 104 -12.24 -5.41 -5.55
N CYS A 105 -11.67 -5.07 -4.40
CA CYS A 105 -11.05 -6.00 -3.48
C CYS A 105 -11.66 -5.81 -2.08
N ALA A 106 -12.07 -6.89 -1.45
CA ALA A 106 -12.54 -6.92 -0.07
C ALA A 106 -11.85 -8.07 0.65
N SER A 107 -11.46 -7.85 1.90
CA SER A 107 -10.81 -8.85 2.75
C SER A 107 -11.57 -8.97 4.06
N GLY A 108 -11.87 -10.20 4.46
CA GLY A 108 -12.48 -10.54 5.74
C GLY A 108 -11.52 -11.41 6.56
N ALA A 109 -11.62 -11.32 7.88
CA ALA A 109 -10.75 -12.08 8.78
C ALA A 109 -11.47 -12.44 10.09
N PHE A 110 -11.01 -13.52 10.71
CA PHE A 110 -11.37 -13.90 12.07
C PHE A 110 -10.14 -13.66 12.96
N TRP A 111 -10.16 -12.56 13.72
CA TRP A 111 -9.01 -12.05 14.46
C TRP A 111 -9.44 -11.27 15.71
N ASP A 112 -8.48 -10.74 16.48
CA ASP A 112 -8.78 -9.87 17.62
C ASP A 112 -9.10 -8.44 17.13
N VAL A 113 -10.38 -8.07 17.17
CA VAL A 113 -10.88 -6.77 16.71
C VAL A 113 -10.30 -5.56 17.44
N ASN A 114 -9.67 -5.76 18.60
CA ASN A 114 -9.10 -4.68 19.40
C ASN A 114 -7.62 -4.46 19.13
N ARG A 115 -6.93 -5.38 18.46
CA ARG A 115 -5.47 -5.35 18.32
C ARG A 115 -4.98 -5.63 16.91
N ASP A 116 -5.74 -6.41 16.16
CA ASP A 116 -5.44 -6.76 14.78
C ASP A 116 -6.20 -5.83 13.82
N GLY A 117 -5.68 -5.70 12.61
CA GLY A 117 -6.32 -4.85 11.63
C GLY A 117 -5.62 -4.85 10.28
N MET A 118 -6.26 -4.18 9.34
CA MET A 118 -5.71 -3.92 8.02
C MET A 118 -5.90 -2.47 7.62
N TRP A 119 -5.04 -2.01 6.75
CA TRP A 119 -5.11 -0.70 6.12
C TRP A 119 -4.76 -0.85 4.64
N THR A 120 -5.57 -0.23 3.78
CA THR A 120 -5.39 -0.27 2.33
C THR A 120 -5.13 1.14 1.80
N PHE A 121 -4.19 1.24 0.87
CA PHE A 121 -3.72 2.47 0.29
C PHE A 121 -3.59 2.34 -1.23
N LYS A 122 -4.15 3.31 -1.94
CA LYS A 122 -3.93 3.47 -3.37
C LYS A 122 -2.88 4.55 -3.57
N TYR A 123 -1.74 4.20 -4.16
CA TYR A 123 -0.66 5.14 -4.42
C TYR A 123 -1.01 6.07 -5.60
N PRO A 124 -1.02 7.40 -5.39
CA PRO A 124 -1.47 8.35 -6.41
C PRO A 124 -0.42 8.62 -7.50
N GLY A 125 0.88 8.47 -7.21
CA GLY A 125 1.96 8.87 -8.13
C GLY A 125 2.16 7.94 -9.34
N ALA A 126 1.36 6.89 -9.45
CA ALA A 126 1.41 5.93 -10.55
C ALA A 126 0.43 6.24 -11.69
N GLU A 127 -0.64 7.02 -11.43
CA GLU A 127 -1.74 7.17 -12.40
C GLU A 127 -1.27 7.77 -13.73
N GLU A 128 -0.38 8.77 -13.68
CA GLU A 128 0.19 9.43 -14.87
C GLU A 128 1.02 8.50 -15.76
N ARG A 129 1.49 7.37 -15.19
CA ARG A 129 2.33 6.37 -15.87
C ARG A 129 1.50 5.22 -16.43
N GLY A 130 0.17 5.28 -16.31
CA GLY A 130 -0.73 4.23 -16.75
C GLY A 130 -0.73 2.99 -15.86
N LEU A 131 -0.36 3.15 -14.58
CA LEU A 131 -0.45 2.09 -13.58
C LEU A 131 -1.25 2.56 -12.36
N ASP A 132 -1.94 1.62 -11.72
CA ASP A 132 -2.43 1.78 -10.35
C ASP A 132 -1.61 0.85 -9.45
N VAL A 133 -1.24 1.33 -8.26
CA VAL A 133 -0.64 0.49 -7.23
C VAL A 133 -1.52 0.53 -6.00
N VAL A 134 -1.99 -0.64 -5.57
CA VAL A 134 -2.80 -0.83 -4.38
C VAL A 134 -2.01 -1.67 -3.39
N ILE A 135 -1.83 -1.15 -2.19
CA ILE A 135 -1.11 -1.81 -1.10
C ILE A 135 -2.08 -2.06 0.05
N THR A 136 -2.06 -3.28 0.59
CA THR A 136 -2.75 -3.62 1.84
C THR A 136 -1.73 -4.08 2.86
N VAL A 137 -1.70 -3.39 4.00
CA VAL A 137 -0.90 -3.77 5.16
C VAL A 137 -1.84 -4.35 6.21
N THR A 138 -1.57 -5.56 6.67
CA THR A 138 -2.29 -6.21 7.77
C THR A 138 -1.31 -6.45 8.91
N TRP A 139 -1.76 -6.23 10.14
CA TRP A 139 -0.99 -6.49 11.35
C TRP A 139 -1.75 -7.41 12.29
N PHE A 140 -0.98 -8.22 13.01
CA PHE A 140 -1.46 -9.12 14.04
C PHE A 140 -0.64 -8.90 15.30
N ALA A 141 -1.28 -8.53 16.40
CA ALA A 141 -0.62 -8.42 17.69
C ALA A 141 -0.27 -9.82 18.20
N VAL A 142 0.95 -9.98 18.72
CA VAL A 142 1.44 -11.27 19.20
C VAL A 142 1.30 -11.42 20.72
N ASN A 143 1.13 -10.30 21.44
CA ASN A 143 1.04 -10.25 22.90
C ASN A 143 -0.18 -9.45 23.35
#